data_AF-A0A4S0R0J0-F1
#
_entry.id   AF-A0A4S0R0J0-F1
#
_cell.length_a   1.000
_cell.length_b   1.000
_cell.length_c   1.000
_cell.angle_alpha   90.00
_cell.angle_beta   90.00
_cell.angle_gamma   90.00
#
_symmetry.space_group_name_H-M   'P 1'
#
loop_
_entity.id
_entity.type
_entity.pdbx_description
1 polymer ?
#
loop_
_entity_poly.entity_id
_entity_poly.type
_entity_poly.pdbx_seq_one_letter_code
_entity_poly.pdbx_strand_id
1 'polypeptide(L)'
;TAGQPYLDGVEFIAINDPTARMNALVAGQVDAVAQLDGSLARLIEANPALVLLRSKSGATTDQFMMTNLKPFTDVKVRQAFRLMIDRQQLLDNALSGYGRIGNDLHCITDQDYAS
;
A
#
# COMPACT_ATOMS: atom_id res chain seq x y z
N THR A 1 -28.18 -20.67 16.19
CA THR A 1 -26.98 -20.78 15.33
C THR A 1 -26.74 -19.49 14.56
N ALA A 2 -26.69 -18.35 15.25
CA ALA A 2 -26.33 -17.08 14.63
C ALA A 2 -24.80 -17.02 14.47
N GLY A 3 -24.32 -16.79 13.25
CA GLY A 3 -22.88 -16.64 12.97
C GLY A 3 -22.24 -17.69 12.06
N GLN A 4 -23.00 -18.53 11.36
CA GLN A 4 -22.41 -19.38 10.30
C GLN A 4 -22.11 -18.56 9.04
N PRO A 5 -21.04 -18.89 8.30
CA PRO A 5 -20.70 -18.21 7.05
C PRO A 5 -21.82 -18.39 6.02
N TYR A 6 -22.10 -17.33 5.26
CA TYR A 6 -23.13 -17.36 4.21
C TYR A 6 -22.70 -18.12 2.95
N LEU A 7 -21.39 -18.36 2.78
CA LEU A 7 -20.81 -18.98 1.59
C LEU A 7 -20.67 -20.50 1.78
N ASP A 8 -20.91 -21.25 0.70
CA ASP A 8 -20.68 -22.69 0.66
C ASP A 8 -19.17 -23.04 0.65
N GLY A 9 -18.31 -22.11 0.21
CA GLY A 9 -16.87 -22.28 0.16
C GLY A 9 -16.11 -21.03 -0.28
N VAL A 10 -14.79 -21.03 -0.10
CA VAL A 10 -13.86 -19.99 -0.57
C VAL A 10 -12.63 -20.68 -1.16
N GLU A 11 -12.23 -20.29 -2.36
CA GLU A 11 -11.01 -20.76 -3.01
C GLU A 11 -9.97 -19.63 -3.07
N PHE A 12 -8.73 -19.93 -2.71
CA PHE A 12 -7.61 -19.00 -2.80
C PHE A 12 -6.68 -19.42 -3.93
N ILE A 13 -6.63 -18.62 -4.99
CA ILE A 13 -5.79 -18.87 -6.16
C ILE A 13 -4.56 -17.96 -6.09
N ALA A 14 -3.37 -18.56 -6.08
CA ALA A 14 -2.12 -17.83 -6.05
C ALA A 14 -1.70 -17.41 -7.47
N ILE A 15 -1.84 -16.12 -7.78
CA ILE A 15 -1.35 -15.51 -9.03
C ILE A 15 -0.36 -14.39 -8.67
N ASN A 16 0.93 -14.64 -8.87
CA ASN A 16 1.99 -13.71 -8.45
C ASN A 16 2.03 -12.44 -9.31
N ASP A 17 1.80 -12.58 -10.63
CA ASP A 17 1.86 -11.45 -11.55
C ASP A 17 0.65 -10.52 -11.38
N PRO A 18 0.86 -9.21 -11.10
CA PRO A 18 -0.24 -8.27 -10.89
C PRO A 18 -1.15 -8.09 -12.11
N THR A 19 -0.58 -8.09 -13.31
CA THR A 19 -1.34 -7.95 -14.56
C THR A 19 -2.22 -9.17 -14.81
N ALA A 20 -1.69 -10.37 -14.57
CA ALA A 20 -2.45 -11.62 -14.65
C ALA A 20 -3.61 -11.66 -13.63
N ARG A 21 -3.40 -11.20 -12.38
CA ARG A 21 -4.49 -11.07 -11.40
C ARG A 21 -5.58 -10.13 -11.88
N MET A 22 -5.21 -8.98 -12.42
CA MET A 22 -6.16 -8.00 -12.92
C MET A 22 -6.98 -8.54 -14.10
N ASN A 23 -6.32 -9.25 -15.02
CA ASN A 23 -6.99 -9.89 -16.15
C ASN A 23 -7.94 -11.00 -15.69
N ALA A 24 -7.56 -11.81 -14.69
CA ALA A 24 -8.44 -12.82 -14.11
C ALA A 24 -9.70 -12.18 -13.48
N LEU A 25 -9.55 -11.05 -12.79
CA LEU A 25 -10.68 -10.30 -12.23
C LEU A 25 -11.59 -9.74 -13.33
N VAL A 26 -11.02 -9.11 -14.36
CA VAL A 26 -11.80 -8.54 -15.48
C VAL A 26 -12.50 -9.63 -16.29
N ALA A 27 -11.87 -10.79 -16.45
CA ALA A 27 -12.45 -11.94 -17.13
C ALA A 27 -13.48 -12.71 -16.27
N GLY A 28 -13.68 -12.35 -15.01
CA GLY A 28 -14.57 -13.05 -14.08
C GLY A 28 -14.07 -14.43 -13.66
N GLN A 29 -12.77 -14.70 -13.78
CA GLN A 29 -12.15 -15.94 -13.31
C GLN A 29 -11.95 -15.95 -11.79
N VAL A 30 -11.91 -14.78 -11.17
CA VAL A 30 -11.88 -14.58 -9.72
C VAL A 30 -12.83 -13.46 -9.34
N ASP A 31 -13.45 -13.57 -8.16
CA ASP A 31 -14.41 -12.57 -7.67
C ASP A 31 -13.75 -11.38 -6.97
N ALA A 32 -12.53 -11.57 -6.45
CA ALA A 32 -11.81 -10.55 -5.70
C ALA A 32 -10.29 -10.71 -5.84
N VAL A 33 -9.58 -9.57 -5.80
CA VAL A 33 -8.11 -9.51 -5.79
C VAL A 33 -7.67 -8.59 -4.65
N ALA A 34 -6.66 -9.02 -3.90
CA ALA A 34 -5.99 -8.21 -2.89
C ALA A 34 -4.65 -7.66 -3.41
N GLN A 35 -4.13 -6.63 -2.75
CA GLN A 35 -2.84 -6.00 -3.03
C GLN A 35 -2.67 -5.58 -4.50
N LEU A 36 -3.59 -4.74 -4.94
CA LEU A 36 -3.50 -4.06 -6.22
C LEU A 36 -2.56 -2.87 -6.10
N ASP A 37 -1.74 -2.69 -7.14
CA ASP A 37 -0.92 -1.49 -7.27
C ASP A 37 -1.80 -0.27 -7.56
N GLY A 38 -1.45 0.88 -6.99
CA GLY A 38 -2.22 2.13 -7.17
C GLY A 38 -2.33 2.56 -8.63
N SER A 39 -1.37 2.20 -9.48
CA SER A 39 -1.41 2.49 -10.92
C SER A 39 -2.58 1.78 -11.64
N LEU A 40 -3.03 0.64 -11.14
CA LEU A 40 -4.13 -0.15 -11.68
C LEU A 40 -5.50 0.29 -11.15
N ALA A 41 -5.53 1.10 -10.10
CA ALA A 41 -6.79 1.51 -9.48
C ALA A 41 -7.70 2.29 -10.44
N ARG A 42 -7.13 3.13 -11.32
CA ARG A 42 -7.89 3.84 -12.36
C ARG A 42 -8.59 2.89 -13.35
N LEU A 43 -8.01 1.72 -13.62
CA LEU A 43 -8.63 0.71 -14.49
C LEU A 43 -9.87 0.10 -13.83
N ILE A 44 -9.83 -0.10 -12.52
CA ILE A 44 -10.96 -0.59 -11.72
C ILE A 44 -12.06 0.48 -11.68
N GLU A 45 -11.70 1.72 -11.38
CA GLU A 45 -12.65 2.84 -11.34
C GLU A 45 -13.32 3.11 -12.69
N ALA A 46 -12.65 2.82 -13.80
CA ALA A 46 -13.20 2.96 -15.15
C ALA A 46 -14.18 1.84 -15.53
N ASN A 47 -14.20 0.72 -14.81
CA ASN A 47 -15.07 -0.42 -15.11
C ASN A 47 -16.27 -0.46 -14.15
N PRO A 48 -17.52 -0.21 -14.61
CA PRO A 48 -18.69 -0.17 -13.75
C PRO A 48 -19.06 -1.53 -13.12
N ALA A 49 -18.49 -2.63 -13.61
CA ALA A 49 -18.69 -3.96 -13.03
C ALA A 49 -17.76 -4.24 -11.83
N LEU A 50 -16.78 -3.39 -11.57
CA LEU A 50 -15.80 -3.57 -10.51
C LEU A 50 -15.96 -2.50 -9.43
N VAL A 51 -15.56 -2.84 -8.20
CA VAL A 51 -15.55 -1.93 -7.07
C VAL A 51 -14.16 -1.89 -6.46
N LEU A 52 -13.59 -0.70 -6.35
CA LEU A 52 -12.34 -0.49 -5.64
C LEU A 52 -12.60 -0.33 -4.14
N LEU A 53 -12.10 -1.26 -3.34
CA LEU A 53 -12.14 -1.17 -1.88
C LEU A 53 -10.85 -0.56 -1.34
N ARG A 54 -10.95 0.61 -0.71
CA ARG A 54 -9.84 1.28 -0.02
C ARG A 54 -10.07 1.24 1.48
N SER A 55 -9.12 0.68 2.22
CA SER A 55 -9.12 0.68 3.68
C SER A 55 -7.88 1.37 4.22
N LYS A 56 -8.00 2.03 5.38
CA LYS A 56 -6.86 2.51 6.14
C LYS A 56 -6.11 1.30 6.69
N SER A 57 -4.90 1.06 6.20
CA SER A 57 -4.01 0.02 6.71
C SER A 57 -2.97 0.58 7.67
N GLY A 58 -2.32 -0.31 8.41
CA GLY A 58 -1.09 -0.03 9.16
C GLY A 58 0.18 -0.18 8.31
N ALA A 59 0.06 -0.29 6.98
CA ALA A 59 1.22 -0.42 6.11
C ALA A 59 1.98 0.91 6.04
N THR A 60 3.30 0.85 6.04
CA THR A 60 4.19 2.01 5.88
C THR A 60 5.18 1.81 4.75
N THR A 61 5.68 2.94 4.25
CA THR A 61 6.75 2.97 3.26
C THR A 61 7.84 3.87 3.83
N ASP A 62 8.89 3.24 4.36
CA ASP A 62 9.89 3.89 5.19
C ASP A 62 11.28 3.79 4.54
N GLN A 63 12.07 4.87 4.64
CA GLN A 63 13.50 4.82 4.34
C GLN A 63 14.28 4.45 5.60
N PHE A 64 14.84 3.25 5.64
CA PHE A 64 15.74 2.83 6.71
C PHE A 64 17.19 3.18 6.40
N MET A 65 17.90 3.70 7.39
CA MET A 65 19.33 4.02 7.31
C MET A 65 20.10 3.20 8.34
N MET A 66 21.14 2.48 7.91
CA MET A 66 21.98 1.68 8.80
C MET A 66 22.87 2.59 9.66
N THR A 67 22.44 2.89 10.89
CA THR A 67 23.11 3.86 11.78
C THR A 67 24.50 3.43 12.26
N ASN A 68 24.89 2.18 12.02
CA ASN A 68 26.21 1.62 12.33
C ASN A 68 27.16 1.58 11.13
N LEU A 69 26.73 2.03 9.94
CA LEU A 69 27.53 2.02 8.71
C LEU A 69 27.71 3.44 8.17
N LYS A 70 28.94 3.84 7.84
CA LYS A 70 29.19 5.13 7.19
C LYS A 70 28.47 5.17 5.82
N PRO A 71 27.88 6.31 5.42
CA PRO A 71 27.92 7.62 6.08
C PRO A 71 26.80 7.85 7.12
N PHE A 72 25.89 6.89 7.32
CA PHE A 72 24.70 7.05 8.16
C PHE A 72 24.97 7.03 9.67
N THR A 73 26.21 6.78 10.10
CA THR A 73 26.67 7.03 11.48
C THR A 73 26.53 8.50 11.86
N ASP A 74 26.67 9.44 10.91
CA ASP A 74 26.50 10.88 11.17
C ASP A 74 25.02 11.28 11.14
N VAL A 75 24.54 11.91 12.22
CA VAL A 75 23.16 12.40 12.33
C VAL A 75 22.84 13.47 11.29
N LYS A 76 23.81 14.31 10.91
CA LYS A 76 23.61 15.37 9.90
C LYS A 76 23.35 14.77 8.52
N VAL A 77 24.01 13.66 8.19
CA VAL A 77 23.75 12.91 6.96
C VAL A 77 22.31 12.39 6.98
N ARG A 78 21.88 11.75 8.08
CA ARG A 78 20.49 11.25 8.19
C ARG A 78 19.44 12.37 8.08
N GLN A 79 19.71 13.53 8.69
CA GLN A 79 18.85 14.72 8.57
C GLN A 79 18.80 15.24 7.14
N ALA A 80 19.94 15.30 6.43
CA ALA A 80 19.98 15.71 5.03
C ALA A 80 19.12 14.80 4.14
N PHE A 81 19.22 13.48 4.31
CA PHE A 81 18.37 12.51 3.59
C PHE A 81 16.88 12.69 3.91
N ARG A 82 16.53 12.99 5.17
CA ARG A 82 15.14 13.26 5.57
C ARG A 82 14.57 14.52 4.91
N LEU A 83 15.40 15.54 4.69
CA LEU A 83 14.98 16.85 4.17
C LEU A 83 15.00 16.93 2.64
N MET A 84 15.81 16.10 1.96
CA MET A 84 15.93 16.16 0.50
C MET A 84 14.73 15.56 -0.25
N ILE A 85 13.87 14.79 0.42
CA ILE A 85 12.74 14.10 -0.20
C ILE A 85 11.52 15.01 -0.25
N ASP A 86 11.02 15.29 -1.45
CA ASP A 86 9.68 15.84 -1.65
C ASP A 86 8.64 14.73 -1.41
N ARG A 87 8.00 14.78 -0.23
CA ARG A 87 7.03 13.77 0.22
C ARG A 87 5.76 13.78 -0.61
N GLN A 88 5.33 14.94 -1.11
CA GLN A 88 4.13 15.03 -1.93
C GLN A 88 4.40 14.41 -3.31
N GLN A 89 5.54 14.76 -3.91
CA GLN A 89 5.95 14.15 -5.18
C GLN A 89 6.11 12.62 -5.06
N LEU A 90 6.64 12.12 -3.94
CA LEU A 90 6.75 10.68 -3.71
C LEU A 90 5.36 10.02 -3.61
N LEU A 91 4.43 10.61 -2.86
CA LEU A 91 3.06 10.11 -2.75
C LEU A 91 2.37 10.06 -4.12
N ASP A 92 2.47 11.14 -4.89
CA ASP A 92 1.77 11.26 -6.17
C ASP A 92 2.35 10.33 -7.23
N ASN A 93 3.68 10.24 -7.32
CA ASN A 93 4.34 9.51 -8.39
C ASN A 93 4.59 8.04 -8.06
N ALA A 94 5.08 7.73 -6.86
CA ALA A 94 5.42 6.35 -6.50
C ALA A 94 4.20 5.57 -6.00
N LEU A 95 3.29 6.23 -5.29
CA LEU A 95 2.08 5.59 -4.74
C LEU A 95 0.80 5.96 -5.50
N SER A 96 0.89 6.70 -6.61
CA SER A 96 -0.29 7.13 -7.39
C SER A 96 -1.35 7.87 -6.55
N GLY A 97 -0.95 8.55 -5.47
CA GLY A 97 -1.86 9.19 -4.52
C GLY A 97 -2.55 8.23 -3.55
N TYR A 98 -2.23 6.93 -3.57
CA TYR A 98 -2.78 5.90 -2.68
C TYR A 98 -2.01 5.79 -1.37
N GLY A 99 -2.10 6.83 -0.55
CA GLY A 99 -1.46 6.85 0.77
C GLY A 99 -1.76 8.12 1.52
N ARG A 100 -1.02 8.33 2.60
CA ARG A 100 -0.93 9.62 3.30
C ARG A 100 0.53 9.90 3.60
N ILE A 101 0.87 11.18 3.68
CA ILE A 101 2.19 11.58 4.16
C ILE A 101 2.31 11.19 5.63
N GLY A 102 3.36 10.44 5.97
CA GLY A 102 3.69 10.05 7.34
C GLY A 102 4.48 11.15 8.06
N ASN A 103 4.51 11.06 9.40
CA ASN A 103 5.27 11.96 10.28
C ASN A 103 6.63 11.36 10.73
N ASP A 104 7.15 10.40 9.96
CA ASP A 104 8.38 9.65 10.20
C ASP A 104 8.33 8.69 11.42
N LEU A 105 7.13 8.33 11.90
CA LEU A 105 6.90 7.23 12.83
C LEU A 105 6.32 6.01 12.10
N HIS A 106 6.77 4.82 12.50
CA HIS A 106 6.50 3.57 11.80
C HIS A 106 5.03 3.11 11.90
N CYS A 107 4.25 3.61 12.86
CA CYS A 107 2.85 3.21 12.97
C CYS A 107 1.96 4.39 13.28
N ILE A 108 0.80 4.46 12.62
CA ILE A 108 -0.22 5.47 12.91
C ILE A 108 -0.89 5.28 14.27
N THR A 109 -0.75 4.09 14.86
CA THR A 109 -1.21 3.82 16.21
C THR A 109 -0.10 4.01 17.24
N ASP A 110 1.07 4.51 16.84
CA ASP A 110 2.13 4.88 17.76
C ASP A 110 1.64 6.03 18.66
N GLN A 111 1.95 5.96 19.95
CA GLN A 111 1.53 6.96 20.93
C GLN A 111 2.08 8.35 20.59
N ASP A 112 3.25 8.41 19.97
CA ASP A 112 3.91 9.66 19.60
C ASP A 112 3.48 10.15 18.20
N TYR A 113 2.57 9.44 17.51
CA TYR A 113 2.06 9.83 16.20
C TYR A 113 1.17 11.06 16.32
N ALA A 114 1.78 12.24 16.17
CA ALA A 114 1.06 13.51 16.13
C ALA A 114 0.05 13.50 14.97
N SER A 115 -1.22 13.76 15.31
CA SER A 115 -2.39 13.81 14.41
C SER A 115 -2.37 14.98 13.46
#